data_AF-A0A369VZT8-F1
#
_entry.id   AF-A0A369VZT8-F1
#
_cell.length_a   1.000
_cell.length_b   1.000
_cell.length_c   1.000
_cell.angle_alpha   90.00
_cell.angle_beta   90.00
_cell.angle_gamma   90.00
#
_symmetry.space_group_name_H-M   'P 1'
#
loop_
_entity.id
_entity.type
_entity.pdbx_description
1 polymer ?
#
loop_
_entity_poly.entity_id
_entity_poly.type
_entity_poly.pdbx_seq_one_letter_code
_entity_poly.pdbx_strand_id
1 'polypeptide(L)'
;MRVIVGIGAACLASAGGAQTLVSKQAQLSQLGTCLVSQAPALSNKLLRAPFGAPGERDAATTLVRGHRHCIRGYSVSGHTGEIRGAVAEAMFLRQPGLLDTLATRASVPAVRPAEKAGRAFLVGYAKCLVAARPKETVAFLRSPVQTVGEKQAFLGFGDGLKTCMPEGAEYKVDITDLRNHIAAVAYMAVALSDAK
;
A
#
# COMPACT_ATOMS: atom_id res chain seq x y z
N MET A 1 37.37 -47.28 45.99
CA MET A 1 36.99 -46.43 44.84
C MET A 1 35.54 -46.69 44.48
N ARG A 2 34.64 -45.74 44.74
CA ARG A 2 33.22 -45.78 44.30
C ARG A 2 32.90 -44.41 43.70
N VAL A 3 32.53 -44.38 42.43
CA VAL A 3 32.12 -43.18 41.70
C VAL A 3 30.60 -43.21 41.58
N ILE A 4 29.94 -42.16 42.08
CA ILE A 4 28.49 -41.97 42.01
C ILE A 4 28.22 -41.05 40.81
N VAL A 5 27.46 -41.55 39.83
CA VAL A 5 27.00 -40.79 38.65
C VAL A 5 25.60 -40.26 38.94
N GLY A 6 25.46 -38.94 39.07
CA GLY A 6 24.18 -38.26 39.27
C GLY A 6 23.52 -37.92 37.93
N ILE A 7 22.32 -38.42 37.71
CA ILE A 7 21.46 -38.11 36.56
C ILE A 7 20.67 -36.84 36.90
N GLY A 8 21.07 -35.71 36.32
CA GLY A 8 20.34 -34.45 36.42
C GLY A 8 19.15 -34.42 35.45
N ALA A 9 17.93 -34.32 35.98
CA ALA A 9 16.72 -34.13 35.21
C ALA A 9 16.66 -32.70 34.63
N ALA A 10 16.77 -32.58 33.30
CA ALA A 10 16.60 -31.31 32.61
C ALA A 10 15.11 -31.05 32.33
N CYS A 11 14.53 -30.06 33.02
CA CYS A 11 13.22 -29.50 32.67
C CYS A 11 13.34 -28.70 31.36
N LEU A 12 12.78 -29.23 30.28
CA LEU A 12 12.56 -28.48 29.03
C LEU A 12 11.38 -27.52 29.24
N ALA A 13 11.67 -26.26 29.55
CA ALA A 13 10.67 -25.19 29.53
C ALA A 13 10.29 -24.89 28.07
N SER A 14 9.10 -25.32 27.67
CA SER A 14 8.49 -24.93 26.39
C SER A 14 8.26 -23.41 26.40
N ALA A 15 9.14 -22.66 25.73
CA ALA A 15 8.93 -21.24 25.46
C ALA A 15 7.64 -21.11 24.64
N GLY A 16 6.57 -20.65 25.29
CA GLY A 16 5.30 -20.35 24.63
C GLY A 16 5.57 -19.34 23.51
N GLY A 17 5.40 -19.78 22.26
CA GLY A 17 5.61 -18.94 21.10
C GLY A 17 4.67 -17.74 21.14
N ALA A 18 5.22 -16.55 21.38
CA ALA A 18 4.49 -15.31 21.22
C ALA A 18 4.00 -15.25 19.77
N GLN A 19 2.69 -15.38 19.56
CA GLN A 19 2.09 -15.20 18.24
C GLN A 19 2.37 -13.76 17.81
N THR A 20 3.29 -13.58 16.86
CA THR A 20 3.57 -12.27 16.29
C THR A 20 2.32 -11.80 15.56
N LEU A 21 1.66 -10.78 16.10
CA LEU A 21 0.51 -10.17 15.44
C LEU A 21 0.97 -9.63 14.07
N VAL A 22 0.51 -10.28 13.00
CA VAL A 22 0.76 -9.80 11.64
C VAL A 22 -0.01 -8.51 11.46
N SER A 23 0.68 -7.46 11.02
CA SER A 23 0.04 -6.17 10.84
C SER A 23 -0.98 -6.18 9.71
N LYS A 24 -1.99 -5.30 9.80
CA LYS A 24 -3.01 -5.12 8.74
C LYS A 24 -2.36 -4.85 7.37
N GLN A 25 -1.28 -4.07 7.32
CA GLN A 25 -0.61 -3.77 6.04
C GLN A 25 0.09 -4.98 5.44
N ALA A 26 0.70 -5.85 6.26
CA ALA A 26 1.28 -7.09 5.78
C ALA A 26 0.20 -8.02 5.19
N GLN A 27 -0.97 -8.12 5.84
CA GLN A 27 -2.12 -8.86 5.33
C GLN A 27 -2.65 -8.30 4.00
N LEU A 28 -2.72 -6.97 3.88
CA LEU A 28 -3.11 -6.30 2.63
C LEU A 28 -2.10 -6.54 1.52
N SER A 29 -0.79 -6.47 1.80
CA SER A 29 0.27 -6.75 0.82
C SER A 29 0.21 -8.20 0.30
N GLN A 30 0.01 -9.17 1.20
CA GLN A 30 -0.20 -10.58 0.85
C GLN A 30 -1.48 -10.76 0.00
N LEU A 31 -2.57 -10.10 0.39
CA LEU A 31 -3.82 -10.11 -0.38
C LEU A 31 -3.59 -9.57 -1.79
N GLY A 32 -2.97 -8.40 -1.93
CA GLY A 32 -2.70 -7.78 -3.23
C GLY A 32 -1.89 -8.70 -4.15
N THR A 33 -0.83 -9.31 -3.61
CA THR A 33 0.02 -10.25 -4.35
C THR A 33 -0.78 -11.46 -4.84
N CYS A 34 -1.60 -12.06 -3.97
CA CYS A 34 -2.47 -13.17 -4.35
C CYS A 34 -3.49 -12.77 -5.42
N LEU A 35 -4.20 -11.64 -5.25
CA LEU A 35 -5.20 -11.17 -6.20
C LEU A 35 -4.61 -10.88 -7.58
N VAL A 36 -3.43 -10.27 -7.65
CA VAL A 36 -2.75 -9.97 -8.91
C VAL A 36 -2.27 -11.24 -9.60
N SER A 37 -1.83 -12.24 -8.83
CA SER A 37 -1.41 -13.55 -9.37
C SER A 37 -2.60 -14.36 -9.89
N GLN A 38 -3.69 -14.43 -9.13
CA GLN A 38 -4.83 -15.30 -9.42
C GLN A 38 -5.82 -14.65 -10.41
N ALA A 39 -5.91 -13.33 -10.42
CA ALA A 39 -6.93 -12.60 -11.18
C ALA A 39 -6.38 -11.31 -11.82
N PRO A 40 -5.36 -11.40 -12.70
CA PRO A 40 -4.72 -10.21 -13.27
C PRO A 40 -5.71 -9.32 -14.05
N ALA A 41 -6.67 -9.90 -14.77
CA ALA A 41 -7.68 -9.14 -15.52
C ALA A 41 -8.63 -8.35 -14.60
N LEU A 42 -9.12 -8.95 -13.51
CA LEU A 42 -9.99 -8.27 -12.55
C LEU A 42 -9.22 -7.25 -11.71
N SER A 43 -7.96 -7.54 -11.37
CA SER A 43 -7.06 -6.58 -10.72
C SER A 43 -6.82 -5.35 -11.61
N ASN A 44 -6.57 -5.54 -12.91
CA ASN A 44 -6.48 -4.44 -13.87
C ASN A 44 -7.81 -3.67 -14.01
N LYS A 45 -8.95 -4.37 -14.02
CA LYS A 45 -10.28 -3.74 -14.04
C LYS A 45 -10.47 -2.83 -12.82
N LEU A 46 -10.09 -3.29 -11.63
CA LEU A 46 -10.12 -2.47 -10.42
C LEU A 46 -9.23 -1.24 -10.56
N LEU A 47 -7.98 -1.37 -11.03
CA LEU A 47 -7.05 -0.25 -11.17
C LEU A 47 -7.50 0.78 -12.22
N ARG A 48 -8.24 0.36 -13.24
CA ARG A 48 -8.77 1.25 -14.30
C ARG A 48 -10.06 1.97 -13.93
N ALA A 49 -10.79 1.52 -12.91
CA ALA A 49 -12.04 2.18 -12.53
C ALA A 49 -11.79 3.65 -12.08
N PRO A 50 -12.71 4.59 -12.30
CA PRO A 50 -12.56 5.93 -11.74
C PRO A 50 -12.61 5.90 -10.20
N PHE A 51 -11.73 6.66 -9.54
CA PHE A 51 -11.77 6.78 -8.07
C PHE A 51 -13.12 7.32 -7.60
N GLY A 52 -13.72 6.66 -6.61
CA GLY A 52 -14.97 7.07 -5.99
C GLY A 52 -16.23 6.70 -6.78
N ALA A 53 -16.10 6.21 -8.01
CA ALA A 53 -17.24 5.77 -8.79
C ALA A 53 -17.81 4.43 -8.25
N PRO A 54 -19.11 4.18 -8.38
CA PRO A 54 -19.73 2.90 -7.99
C PRO A 54 -19.01 1.68 -8.57
N GLY A 55 -18.59 1.77 -9.84
CA GLY A 55 -17.87 0.69 -10.53
C GLY A 55 -16.53 0.33 -9.90
N GLU A 56 -15.90 1.22 -9.13
CA GLU A 56 -14.68 0.90 -8.37
C GLU A 56 -14.98 -0.06 -7.21
N ARG A 57 -16.03 0.26 -6.42
CA ARG A 57 -16.46 -0.58 -5.30
C ARG A 57 -16.93 -1.93 -5.80
N ASP A 58 -17.67 -1.97 -6.91
CA ASP A 58 -18.12 -3.21 -7.53
C ASP A 58 -16.93 -4.04 -8.00
N ALA A 59 -15.96 -3.44 -8.69
CA ALA A 59 -14.75 -4.13 -9.12
C ALA A 59 -13.95 -4.71 -7.94
N ALA A 60 -13.76 -3.95 -6.86
CA ALA A 60 -13.08 -4.43 -5.66
C ALA A 60 -13.85 -5.59 -4.99
N THR A 61 -15.17 -5.45 -4.89
CA THR A 61 -16.05 -6.46 -4.28
C THR A 61 -16.04 -7.75 -5.09
N THR A 62 -16.18 -7.67 -6.42
CA THR A 62 -16.10 -8.83 -7.32
C THR A 62 -14.74 -9.50 -7.21
N LEU A 63 -13.65 -8.72 -7.24
CA LEU A 63 -12.28 -9.24 -7.15
C LEU A 63 -12.07 -10.04 -5.85
N VAL A 64 -12.37 -9.44 -4.70
CA VAL A 64 -12.15 -10.10 -3.39
C VAL A 64 -13.10 -11.27 -3.18
N ARG A 65 -14.40 -11.13 -3.51
CA ARG A 65 -15.38 -12.21 -3.34
C ARG A 65 -15.11 -13.42 -4.24
N GLY A 66 -14.61 -13.19 -5.46
CA GLY A 66 -14.22 -14.28 -6.37
C GLY A 66 -12.98 -15.05 -5.90
N HIS A 67 -12.16 -14.45 -5.02
CA HIS A 67 -10.85 -14.97 -4.62
C HIS A 67 -10.73 -15.06 -3.10
N ARG A 68 -11.77 -15.56 -2.42
CA ARG A 68 -11.77 -15.71 -0.94
C ARG A 68 -10.62 -16.58 -0.41
N HIS A 69 -10.03 -17.43 -1.23
CA HIS A 69 -8.86 -18.21 -0.83
C HIS A 69 -7.62 -17.32 -0.58
N CYS A 70 -7.57 -16.09 -1.13
CA CYS A 70 -6.51 -15.11 -0.88
C CYS A 70 -6.57 -14.43 0.50
N ILE A 71 -7.64 -14.62 1.28
CA ILE A 71 -7.81 -14.05 2.63
C ILE A 71 -7.85 -15.14 3.72
N ARG A 72 -7.34 -16.35 3.44
CA ARG A 72 -7.41 -17.48 4.38
C ARG A 72 -6.78 -17.13 5.72
N GLY A 73 -7.60 -17.15 6.78
CA GLY A 73 -7.15 -16.96 8.17
C GLY A 73 -7.26 -15.53 8.70
N TYR A 74 -7.76 -14.56 7.92
CA TYR A 74 -7.96 -13.19 8.40
C TYR A 74 -9.16 -12.51 7.74
N SER A 75 -9.82 -11.63 8.49
CA SER A 75 -10.91 -10.79 7.96
C SER A 75 -10.32 -9.47 7.50
N VAL A 76 -10.50 -9.15 6.22
CA VAL A 76 -10.11 -7.84 5.68
C VAL A 76 -11.38 -6.98 5.64
N SER A 77 -11.55 -6.09 6.62
CA SER A 77 -12.55 -5.02 6.59
C SER A 77 -12.17 -3.89 5.62
N GLY A 78 -11.34 -4.21 4.62
CA GLY A 78 -10.60 -3.23 3.83
C GLY A 78 -11.52 -2.36 3.02
N HIS A 79 -11.36 -1.04 3.19
CA HIS A 79 -11.98 -0.06 2.33
C HIS A 79 -11.47 -0.24 0.90
N THR A 80 -12.28 0.13 -0.10
CA THR A 80 -11.93 0.02 -1.53
C THR A 80 -10.55 0.62 -1.85
N GLY A 81 -10.16 1.71 -1.17
CA GLY A 81 -8.84 2.33 -1.33
C GLY A 81 -7.67 1.44 -0.90
N GLU A 82 -7.82 0.71 0.21
CA GLU A 82 -6.81 -0.22 0.73
C GLU A 82 -6.59 -1.39 -0.24
N ILE A 83 -7.70 -1.99 -0.72
CA ILE A 83 -7.65 -3.11 -1.68
C ILE A 83 -6.99 -2.63 -2.99
N ARG A 84 -7.40 -1.48 -3.50
CA ARG A 84 -6.82 -0.89 -4.71
C ARG A 84 -5.32 -0.62 -4.55
N GLY A 85 -4.92 -0.02 -3.42
CA GLY A 85 -3.52 0.27 -3.12
C GLY A 85 -2.67 -1.00 -3.06
N ALA A 86 -3.13 -2.02 -2.33
CA ALA A 86 -2.46 -3.32 -2.25
C ALA A 86 -2.30 -3.98 -3.64
N VAL A 87 -3.34 -3.93 -4.47
CA VAL A 87 -3.29 -4.43 -5.85
C VAL A 87 -2.29 -3.62 -6.70
N ALA A 88 -2.24 -2.30 -6.54
CA ALA A 88 -1.29 -1.46 -7.25
C ALA A 88 0.17 -1.75 -6.85
N GLU A 89 0.46 -1.88 -5.55
CA GLU A 89 1.80 -2.27 -5.07
C GLU A 89 2.20 -3.64 -5.60
N ALA A 90 1.29 -4.62 -5.56
CA ALA A 90 1.54 -5.95 -6.12
C ALA A 90 1.79 -5.92 -7.65
N MET A 91 1.16 -5.01 -8.39
CA MET A 91 1.46 -4.82 -9.81
C MET A 91 2.85 -4.23 -10.03
N PHE A 92 3.31 -3.29 -9.18
CA PHE A 92 4.67 -2.79 -9.24
C PHE A 92 5.71 -3.87 -8.94
N LEU A 93 5.43 -4.80 -8.02
CA LEU A 93 6.32 -5.95 -7.77
C LEU A 93 6.49 -6.84 -9.02
N ARG A 94 5.44 -6.97 -9.85
CA ARG A 94 5.50 -7.72 -11.11
C ARG A 94 6.15 -6.94 -12.25
N GLN A 95 6.11 -5.62 -12.19
CA GLN A 95 6.58 -4.72 -13.24
C GLN A 95 7.45 -3.61 -12.63
N PRO A 96 8.63 -3.95 -12.07
CA PRO A 96 9.44 -2.99 -11.33
C PRO A 96 9.88 -1.79 -12.19
N GLY A 97 10.05 -1.99 -13.49
CA GLY A 97 10.39 -0.92 -14.44
C GLY A 97 9.36 0.22 -14.51
N LEU A 98 8.10 0.00 -14.09
CA LEU A 98 7.10 1.07 -14.03
C LEU A 98 7.45 2.13 -12.97
N LEU A 99 8.11 1.74 -11.88
CA LEU A 99 8.60 2.72 -10.90
C LEU A 99 9.80 3.51 -11.45
N ASP A 100 10.63 2.90 -12.29
CA ASP A 100 11.69 3.63 -12.98
C ASP A 100 11.11 4.64 -13.98
N THR A 101 10.10 4.25 -14.75
CA THR A 101 9.33 5.18 -15.61
C THR A 101 8.72 6.32 -14.81
N LEU A 102 8.23 6.07 -13.59
CA LEU A 102 7.73 7.15 -12.72
C LEU A 102 8.88 8.09 -12.31
N ALA A 103 10.03 7.54 -11.92
CA ALA A 103 11.18 8.31 -11.45
C ALA A 103 11.76 9.25 -12.52
N THR A 104 11.59 8.93 -13.80
CA THR A 104 12.04 9.78 -14.93
C THR A 104 11.06 10.89 -15.29
N ARG A 105 9.86 10.93 -14.69
CA ARG A 105 8.89 11.99 -14.98
C ARG A 105 9.36 13.34 -14.46
N ALA A 106 9.11 14.37 -15.24
CA ALA A 106 9.27 15.74 -14.78
C ALA A 106 8.27 16.02 -13.65
N SER A 107 8.75 16.64 -12.57
CA SER A 107 7.89 17.21 -11.56
C SER A 107 7.01 18.30 -12.17
N VAL A 108 5.73 18.29 -11.83
CA VAL A 108 4.82 19.39 -12.15
C VAL A 108 4.57 20.27 -10.93
N PRO A 109 4.20 21.55 -11.09
CA PRO A 109 3.79 22.38 -9.96
C PRO A 109 2.67 21.73 -9.14
N ALA A 110 2.77 21.83 -7.81
CA ALA A 110 1.77 21.26 -6.91
C ALA A 110 0.41 21.94 -7.11
N VAL A 111 -0.64 21.13 -7.24
CA VAL A 111 -2.04 21.59 -7.30
C VAL A 111 -2.79 20.98 -6.13
N ARG A 112 -3.23 21.83 -5.21
CA ARG A 112 -3.99 21.41 -4.02
C ARG A 112 -5.35 20.84 -4.45
N PRO A 113 -5.80 19.72 -3.87
CA PRO A 113 -7.15 19.22 -4.14
C PRO A 113 -8.20 20.17 -3.53
N ALA A 114 -9.40 20.17 -4.12
CA ALA A 114 -10.51 20.99 -3.65
C ALA A 114 -11.13 20.42 -2.37
N GLU A 115 -11.16 19.10 -2.26
CA GLU A 115 -11.71 18.37 -1.13
C GLU A 115 -10.76 18.42 0.06
N LYS A 116 -11.32 18.68 1.25
CA LYS A 116 -10.55 18.85 2.49
C LYS A 116 -10.63 17.68 3.47
N ALA A 117 -11.50 16.70 3.20
CA ALA A 117 -11.74 15.57 4.07
C ALA A 117 -12.15 14.31 3.31
N GLY A 118 -12.07 13.18 4.00
CA GLY A 118 -12.48 11.88 3.51
C GLY A 118 -11.63 11.37 2.34
N ARG A 119 -12.20 10.40 1.62
CA ARG A 119 -11.45 9.67 0.59
C ARG A 119 -11.10 10.51 -0.64
N ALA A 120 -11.99 11.41 -1.06
CA ALA A 120 -11.73 12.26 -2.22
C ALA A 120 -10.52 13.18 -1.99
N PHE A 121 -10.40 13.75 -0.77
CA PHE A 121 -9.22 14.47 -0.33
C PHE A 121 -7.95 13.61 -0.44
N LEU A 122 -7.95 12.38 0.09
CA LEU A 122 -6.76 11.50 0.03
C LEU A 122 -6.34 11.16 -1.39
N VAL A 123 -7.29 10.87 -2.27
CA VAL A 123 -7.02 10.64 -3.70
C VAL A 123 -6.43 11.89 -4.34
N GLY A 124 -7.00 13.06 -4.08
CA GLY A 124 -6.50 14.33 -4.61
C GLY A 124 -5.10 14.69 -4.07
N TYR A 125 -4.86 14.45 -2.79
CA TYR A 125 -3.59 14.68 -2.14
C TYR A 125 -2.50 13.75 -2.69
N ALA A 126 -2.81 12.46 -2.84
CA ALA A 126 -1.94 11.48 -3.50
C ALA A 126 -1.64 11.87 -4.95
N LYS A 127 -2.63 12.32 -5.73
CA LYS A 127 -2.42 12.85 -7.10
C LYS A 127 -1.42 13.99 -7.13
N CYS A 128 -1.56 14.96 -6.23
CA CYS A 128 -0.62 16.07 -6.14
C CYS A 128 0.80 15.58 -5.81
N LEU A 129 0.96 14.73 -4.79
CA LEU A 129 2.27 14.21 -4.38
C LEU A 129 2.96 13.43 -5.50
N VAL A 130 2.24 12.50 -6.15
CA VAL A 130 2.77 11.69 -7.25
C VAL A 130 3.25 12.56 -8.41
N ALA A 131 2.49 13.59 -8.77
CA ALA A 131 2.81 14.46 -9.90
C ALA A 131 3.93 15.46 -9.57
N ALA A 132 3.90 16.06 -8.39
CA ALA A 132 4.88 17.06 -7.98
C ALA A 132 6.22 16.46 -7.53
N ARG A 133 6.18 15.24 -6.96
CA ARG A 133 7.32 14.58 -6.30
C ARG A 133 7.47 13.13 -6.77
N PRO A 134 7.71 12.88 -8.08
CA PRO A 134 7.76 11.52 -8.63
C PRO A 134 8.93 10.69 -8.05
N LYS A 135 10.09 11.30 -7.81
CA LYS A 135 11.26 10.60 -7.25
C LYS A 135 11.04 10.18 -5.80
N GLU A 136 10.50 11.08 -4.99
CA GLU A 136 10.16 10.82 -3.59
C GLU A 136 9.04 9.79 -3.49
N THR A 137 8.06 9.84 -4.40
CA THR A 137 7.02 8.80 -4.54
C THR A 137 7.64 7.42 -4.76
N VAL A 138 8.62 7.30 -5.66
CA VAL A 138 9.30 6.03 -5.92
C VAL A 138 10.11 5.57 -4.70
N ALA A 139 10.84 6.47 -4.05
CA ALA A 139 11.56 6.16 -2.82
C ALA A 139 10.63 5.66 -1.71
N PHE A 140 9.48 6.31 -1.56
CA PHE A 140 8.43 5.92 -0.62
C PHE A 140 7.85 4.56 -0.95
N LEU A 141 7.42 4.31 -2.19
CA LEU A 141 6.86 3.01 -2.59
C LEU A 141 7.89 1.87 -2.54
N ARG A 142 9.18 2.15 -2.68
CA ARG A 142 10.25 1.16 -2.51
C ARG A 142 10.60 0.87 -1.05
N SER A 143 10.26 1.78 -0.13
CA SER A 143 10.58 1.60 1.28
C SER A 143 9.80 0.43 1.91
N PRO A 144 10.39 -0.31 2.88
CA PRO A 144 9.70 -1.38 3.57
C PRO A 144 8.55 -0.83 4.44
N VAL A 145 7.34 -1.37 4.26
CA VAL A 145 6.13 -0.92 4.97
C VAL A 145 6.26 -1.03 6.49
N GLN A 146 5.67 -0.07 7.20
CA GLN A 146 5.62 0.01 8.66
C GLN A 146 6.99 -0.03 9.35
N THR A 147 8.01 0.49 8.67
CA THR A 147 9.36 0.62 9.22
C THR A 147 9.76 2.07 9.41
N VAL A 148 10.86 2.29 10.14
CA VAL A 148 11.53 3.60 10.19
C VAL A 148 11.88 4.07 8.78
N GLY A 149 12.26 3.16 7.88
CA GLY A 149 12.56 3.47 6.48
C GLY A 149 11.37 4.07 5.73
N GLU A 150 10.16 3.54 5.93
CA GLU A 150 8.94 4.12 5.34
C GLU A 150 8.65 5.50 5.88
N LYS A 151 8.77 5.69 7.19
CA LYS A 151 8.58 7.01 7.80
C LYS A 151 9.59 8.03 7.26
N GLN A 152 10.86 7.65 7.11
CA GLN A 152 11.88 8.55 6.56
C GLN A 152 11.61 8.87 5.09
N ALA A 153 11.23 7.87 4.28
CA ALA A 153 10.87 8.10 2.89
C ALA A 153 9.62 9.01 2.76
N PHE A 154 8.64 8.86 3.66
CA PHE A 154 7.49 9.76 3.75
C PHE A 154 7.89 11.20 4.11
N LEU A 155 8.79 11.40 5.08
CA LEU A 155 9.30 12.73 5.39
C LEU A 155 10.12 13.33 4.24
N GLY A 156 10.69 12.49 3.38
CA GLY A 156 11.42 12.88 2.17
C GLY A 156 10.59 13.68 1.16
N PHE A 157 9.25 13.63 1.21
CA PHE A 157 8.39 14.52 0.41
C PHE A 157 8.59 16.02 0.75
N GLY A 158 9.10 16.34 1.96
CA GLY A 158 9.47 17.69 2.39
C GLY A 158 8.34 18.69 2.21
N ASP A 159 8.64 19.83 1.58
CA ASP A 159 7.67 20.89 1.29
C ASP A 159 6.49 20.41 0.43
N GLY A 160 6.66 19.31 -0.32
CA GLY A 160 5.60 18.69 -1.10
C GLY A 160 4.37 18.34 -0.24
N LEU A 161 4.58 17.90 1.00
CA LEU A 161 3.50 17.59 1.93
C LEU A 161 2.65 18.85 2.21
N LYS A 162 3.31 19.99 2.45
CA LYS A 162 2.63 21.26 2.74
C LYS A 162 2.01 21.88 1.48
N THR A 163 2.72 21.87 0.35
CA THR A 163 2.23 22.50 -0.89
C THR A 163 1.05 21.75 -1.49
N CYS A 164 0.98 20.43 -1.31
CA CYS A 164 -0.15 19.61 -1.77
C CYS A 164 -1.33 19.59 -0.79
N MET A 165 -1.13 19.95 0.48
CA MET A 165 -2.21 19.99 1.47
C MET A 165 -3.17 21.16 1.19
N PRO A 166 -4.49 20.94 1.12
CA PRO A 166 -5.47 22.01 1.07
C PRO A 166 -5.41 22.89 2.32
N GLU A 167 -5.71 24.18 2.15
CA GLU A 167 -5.76 25.10 3.28
C GLU A 167 -6.95 24.78 4.20
N GLY A 168 -6.66 24.70 5.51
CA GLY A 168 -7.64 24.35 6.53
C GLY A 168 -8.08 22.88 6.53
N ALA A 169 -7.37 22.00 5.81
CA ALA A 169 -7.61 20.56 5.95
C ALA A 169 -7.05 20.06 7.29
N GLU A 170 -7.90 19.40 8.06
CA GLU A 170 -7.49 18.66 9.25
C GLU A 170 -7.32 17.19 8.88
N TYR A 171 -6.08 16.75 8.69
CA TYR A 171 -5.78 15.36 8.41
C TYR A 171 -4.73 14.84 9.37
N LYS A 172 -5.13 13.88 10.22
CA LYS A 172 -4.18 13.07 10.98
C LYS A 172 -3.55 12.09 10.01
N VAL A 173 -2.30 12.36 9.65
CA VAL A 173 -1.55 11.56 8.67
C VAL A 173 -1.51 10.09 9.11
N ASP A 174 -2.19 9.24 8.34
CA ASP A 174 -2.01 7.80 8.35
C ASP A 174 -1.14 7.44 7.14
N ILE A 175 0.14 7.14 7.40
CA ILE A 175 1.12 6.82 6.36
C ILE A 175 0.69 5.59 5.56
N THR A 176 0.04 4.61 6.21
CA THR A 176 -0.40 3.38 5.56
C THR A 176 -1.56 3.66 4.61
N ASP A 177 -2.56 4.42 5.05
CA ASP A 177 -3.70 4.79 4.19
C ASP A 177 -3.26 5.68 3.02
N LEU A 178 -2.39 6.65 3.28
CA LEU A 178 -1.84 7.51 2.24
C LEU A 178 -0.99 6.71 1.24
N ARG A 179 -0.21 5.72 1.70
CA ARG A 179 0.56 4.82 0.82
C ARG A 179 -0.34 4.08 -0.15
N ASN A 180 -1.45 3.50 0.33
CA ASN A 180 -2.39 2.80 -0.53
C ASN A 180 -2.93 3.71 -1.65
N HIS A 181 -3.23 4.97 -1.33
CA HIS A 181 -3.68 5.95 -2.32
C HIS A 181 -2.56 6.40 -3.28
N ILE A 182 -1.35 6.63 -2.77
CA ILE A 182 -0.16 6.98 -3.58
C ILE A 182 0.16 5.84 -4.56
N ALA A 183 0.19 4.59 -4.10
CA ALA A 183 0.46 3.43 -4.95
C ALA A 183 -0.55 3.32 -6.10
N ALA A 184 -1.84 3.45 -5.80
CA ALA A 184 -2.90 3.40 -6.79
C ALA A 184 -2.77 4.50 -7.85
N VAL A 185 -2.58 5.75 -7.41
CA VAL A 185 -2.41 6.90 -8.30
C VAL A 185 -1.14 6.78 -9.13
N ALA A 186 -0.01 6.41 -8.52
CA ALA A 186 1.26 6.21 -9.18
C ALA A 186 1.14 5.16 -10.29
N TYR A 187 0.51 4.02 -10.00
CA TYR A 187 0.32 2.96 -11.00
C TYR A 187 -0.52 3.45 -12.18
N MET A 188 -1.64 4.12 -11.91
CA MET A 188 -2.47 4.69 -12.98
C MET A 188 -1.69 5.69 -13.83
N ALA A 189 -0.84 6.50 -13.19
CA ALA A 189 -0.05 7.50 -13.89
C ALA A 189 0.91 6.85 -14.89
N VAL A 190 1.55 5.72 -14.59
CA VAL A 190 2.56 5.10 -15.48
C VAL A 190 2.07 3.94 -16.32
N ALA A 191 1.06 3.20 -15.88
CA ALA A 191 0.60 2.00 -16.59
C ALA A 191 -0.60 2.24 -17.51
N LEU A 192 -1.32 3.36 -17.33
CA LEU A 192 -2.56 3.65 -18.08
C LEU A 192 -2.46 4.90 -18.96
N SER A 193 -1.42 5.72 -18.79
CA SER A 193 -1.23 6.93 -19.60
C SER A 193 -0.77 6.65 -21.03
N ASP A 194 -0.15 5.49 -21.28
CA ASP A 194 0.36 5.11 -22.61
C ASP A 194 -0.73 4.47 -23.50
N ALA A 195 -1.97 4.38 -23.01
CA ALA A 195 -3.11 3.81 -23.74
C ALA A 195 -3.97 4.87 -24.45
N LYS A 196 -3.45 6.09 -24.64
CA LYS A 196 -4.08 7.19 -25.37
C LYS A 196 -3.24 7.56 -26.58
#